data_AF-A0A443SP73-F1
#
_entry.id   AF-A0A443SP73-F1
#
_cell.length_a   1.000
_cell.length_b   1.000
_cell.length_c   1.000
_cell.angle_alpha   90.00
_cell.angle_beta   90.00
_cell.angle_gamma   90.00
#
_symmetry.space_group_name_H-M   'P 1'
#
loop_
_entity.id
_entity.type
_entity.pdbx_description
1 polymer ?
#
loop_
_entity_poly.entity_id
_entity_poly.type
_entity_poly.pdbx_seq_one_letter_code
_entity_poly.pdbx_strand_id
1 'polypeptide(L)'
;ILCLHGYRQDSNLFREKSGGLRKLLKNVVDFVFVDAPHLVPLGEQNPDADSQFRSWWFSERSESNVNSFYSGKHSDICIGFDESLKVIDEACAMQGPFDGILGFSQGAAMVALICTMIRDGTFRHSFKFAVFFAAFESLNSHHESLYSKKINIPSLHVIGETDKVIVKERSVKLSECFECPSLLFHKGGHCVPSSSQNKTTFLEFFDKFRDVSNGTD
;
A
#
# COMPACT_ATOMS: atom_id res chain seq x y z
N ILE A 1 -11.87 -2.28 -4.14
CA ILE A 1 -10.55 -1.69 -3.78
C ILE A 1 -9.45 -2.68 -4.13
N LEU A 2 -8.43 -2.24 -4.88
CA LEU A 2 -7.22 -3.03 -5.18
C LEU A 2 -6.23 -2.98 -4.00
N CYS A 3 -5.70 -4.13 -3.58
CA CYS A 3 -4.93 -4.28 -2.33
C CYS A 3 -3.52 -4.82 -2.59
N LEU A 4 -2.51 -4.04 -2.17
CA LEU A 4 -1.08 -4.34 -2.35
C LEU A 4 -0.44 -4.73 -1.01
N HIS A 5 0.10 -5.95 -0.94
CA HIS A 5 0.69 -6.51 0.28
C HIS A 5 2.06 -5.90 0.64
N GLY A 6 2.55 -6.14 1.86
CA GLY A 6 3.88 -5.69 2.29
C GLY A 6 5.02 -6.59 1.81
N TYR A 7 6.26 -6.17 2.02
CA TYR A 7 7.45 -6.99 1.74
C TYR A 7 7.40 -8.30 2.52
N ARG A 8 7.83 -9.40 1.89
CA ARG A 8 7.74 -10.76 2.43
C ARG A 8 6.32 -11.16 2.83
N GLN A 9 5.37 -10.82 1.98
CA GLN A 9 4.00 -11.32 2.02
C GLN A 9 3.60 -11.73 0.61
N ASP A 10 2.40 -12.27 0.49
CA ASP A 10 1.69 -12.52 -0.75
C ASP A 10 0.22 -12.06 -0.56
N SER A 11 -0.58 -12.18 -1.61
CA SER A 11 -1.99 -11.82 -1.63
C SER A 11 -2.80 -12.59 -0.57
N ASN A 12 -2.50 -13.88 -0.37
CA ASN A 12 -3.17 -14.75 0.59
C ASN A 12 -2.87 -14.36 2.04
N LEU A 13 -1.60 -14.20 2.40
CA LEU A 13 -1.18 -13.80 3.74
C LEU A 13 -1.67 -12.40 4.07
N PHE A 14 -1.67 -11.47 3.11
CA PHE A 14 -2.23 -10.15 3.35
C PHE A 14 -3.75 -10.20 3.54
N ARG A 15 -4.44 -11.06 2.79
CA ARG A 15 -5.85 -11.38 3.03
C ARG A 15 -6.03 -12.04 4.40
N GLU A 16 -5.17 -12.90 4.90
CA GLU A 16 -5.36 -13.43 6.26
C GLU A 16 -5.18 -12.34 7.32
N LYS A 17 -4.09 -11.58 7.24
CA LYS A 17 -3.75 -10.50 8.19
C LYS A 17 -4.75 -9.35 8.22
N SER A 18 -5.43 -9.08 7.11
CA SER A 18 -6.48 -8.04 7.03
C SER A 18 -7.90 -8.60 7.32
N GLY A 19 -8.03 -9.84 7.78
CA GLY A 19 -9.33 -10.51 7.98
C GLY A 19 -10.28 -9.75 8.90
N GLY A 20 -9.76 -9.18 9.99
CA GLY A 20 -10.56 -8.35 10.89
C GLY A 20 -11.08 -7.08 10.23
N LEU A 21 -10.24 -6.37 9.45
CA LEU A 21 -10.65 -5.19 8.68
C LEU A 21 -11.71 -5.55 7.63
N ARG A 22 -11.51 -6.64 6.88
CA ARG A 22 -12.51 -7.09 5.90
C ARG A 22 -13.84 -7.44 6.54
N LYS A 23 -13.83 -8.14 7.68
CA LYS A 23 -15.06 -8.43 8.43
C LYS A 23 -15.75 -7.15 8.88
N LEU A 24 -14.97 -6.13 9.28
CA LEU A 24 -15.47 -4.84 9.72
C LEU A 24 -16.16 -4.05 8.61
N LEU A 25 -15.64 -4.16 7.38
CA LEU A 25 -16.04 -3.39 6.20
C LEU A 25 -16.80 -4.20 5.14
N LYS A 26 -17.22 -5.42 5.47
CA LYS A 26 -17.82 -6.40 4.52
C LYS A 26 -19.05 -5.90 3.74
N ASN A 27 -19.75 -4.88 4.24
CA ASN A 27 -20.96 -4.33 3.62
C ASN A 27 -20.70 -3.01 2.87
N VAL A 28 -19.44 -2.58 2.82
CA VAL A 28 -19.03 -1.26 2.30
C VAL A 28 -17.91 -1.39 1.27
N VAL A 29 -17.06 -2.41 1.42
CA VAL A 29 -15.86 -2.56 0.60
C VAL A 29 -15.68 -4.00 0.14
N ASP A 30 -15.52 -4.15 -1.17
CA ASP A 30 -14.96 -5.36 -1.79
C ASP A 30 -13.44 -5.20 -1.98
N PHE A 31 -12.69 -6.17 -1.47
CA PHE A 31 -11.22 -6.16 -1.49
C PHE A 31 -10.70 -7.18 -2.50
N VAL A 32 -9.89 -6.71 -3.45
CA VAL A 32 -9.19 -7.55 -4.43
C VAL A 32 -7.70 -7.50 -4.14
N PHE A 33 -7.10 -8.65 -3.84
CA PHE A 33 -5.68 -8.77 -3.49
C PHE A 33 -4.90 -9.29 -4.70
N VAL A 34 -3.72 -8.73 -4.92
CA VAL A 34 -2.83 -9.11 -6.01
C VAL A 34 -1.44 -9.42 -5.47
N ASP A 35 -0.76 -10.33 -6.16
CA ASP A 35 0.61 -10.75 -5.83
C ASP A 35 1.63 -9.84 -6.51
N ALA A 36 2.65 -9.44 -5.75
CA ALA A 36 3.82 -8.82 -6.34
C ALA A 36 4.59 -9.87 -7.18
N PRO A 37 5.19 -9.47 -8.32
CA PRO A 37 5.79 -10.41 -9.26
C PRO A 37 7.07 -11.07 -8.74
N HIS A 38 7.78 -10.43 -7.82
CA HIS A 38 9.13 -10.86 -7.46
C HIS A 38 9.13 -11.77 -6.25
N LEU A 39 9.70 -12.96 -6.39
CA LEU A 39 10.02 -13.82 -5.27
C LEU A 39 11.18 -13.22 -4.46
N VAL A 40 11.04 -13.21 -3.14
CA VAL A 40 12.12 -12.87 -2.21
C VAL A 40 13.01 -14.09 -2.08
N PRO A 41 14.31 -14.00 -2.44
CA PRO A 41 15.21 -15.12 -2.23
C PRO A 41 15.33 -15.37 -0.73
N LEU A 42 14.81 -16.51 -0.27
CA LEU A 42 15.17 -17.07 1.01
C LEU A 42 16.64 -17.46 0.85
N GLY A 43 17.56 -16.84 1.61
CA GLY A 43 18.91 -17.41 1.73
C GLY A 43 18.81 -18.88 2.19
N GLU A 44 19.91 -19.63 2.19
CA GLU A 44 19.96 -21.08 2.52
C GLU A 44 19.28 -21.50 3.86
N GLN A 45 18.79 -20.55 4.65
CA GLN A 45 17.97 -20.79 5.82
C GLN A 45 16.51 -21.07 5.43
N ASN A 46 16.23 -22.37 5.35
CA ASN A 46 14.92 -23.02 5.48
C ASN A 46 14.24 -23.47 4.16
N PRO A 47 14.73 -24.56 3.52
CA PRO A 47 14.13 -25.15 2.32
C PRO A 47 12.71 -25.72 2.54
N ASP A 48 12.28 -25.91 3.79
CA ASP A 48 10.94 -26.44 4.15
C ASP A 48 9.87 -25.34 4.34
N ALA A 49 10.24 -24.06 4.16
CA ALA A 49 9.26 -22.98 4.18
C ALA A 49 8.53 -22.92 2.82
N ASP A 50 7.37 -23.57 2.73
CA ASP A 50 6.45 -23.53 1.57
C ASP A 50 5.94 -22.10 1.23
N SER A 51 6.34 -21.10 2.01
CA SER A 51 5.96 -19.69 1.85
C SER A 51 6.86 -18.99 0.82
N GLN A 52 6.34 -18.86 -0.40
CA GLN A 52 6.92 -18.03 -1.45
C GLN A 52 6.67 -16.54 -1.17
N PHE A 53 7.48 -15.95 -0.31
CA PHE A 53 7.43 -14.52 0.00
C PHE A 53 7.69 -13.66 -1.24
N ARG A 54 6.95 -12.56 -1.38
CA ARG A 54 7.05 -11.66 -2.54
C ARG A 54 7.43 -10.23 -2.16
N SER A 55 7.89 -9.47 -3.17
CA SER A 55 8.31 -8.08 -3.08
C SER A 55 7.85 -7.28 -4.29
N TRP A 56 7.50 -6.01 -4.08
CA TRP A 56 7.16 -5.07 -5.17
C TRP A 56 8.41 -4.51 -5.86
N TRP A 57 9.48 -4.26 -5.13
CA TRP A 57 10.79 -3.92 -5.70
C TRP A 57 11.89 -4.24 -4.70
N PHE A 58 13.13 -4.18 -5.13
CA PHE A 58 14.30 -4.31 -4.26
C PHE A 58 15.11 -3.02 -4.26
N SER A 59 15.60 -2.66 -3.08
CA SER A 59 16.39 -1.44 -2.84
C SER A 59 17.88 -1.74 -2.65
N GLU A 60 18.27 -3.00 -2.76
CA GLU A 60 19.64 -3.47 -2.61
C GLU A 60 19.89 -4.71 -3.46
N ARG A 61 21.07 -4.75 -4.07
CA ARG A 61 21.63 -5.93 -4.72
C ARG A 61 22.86 -6.38 -3.92
N SER A 62 22.83 -7.58 -3.37
CA SER A 62 24.03 -8.14 -2.73
C SER A 62 25.05 -8.59 -3.80
N GLU A 63 26.32 -8.67 -3.40
CA GLU A 63 27.39 -9.26 -4.21
C GLU A 63 27.10 -10.73 -4.61
N SER A 64 26.27 -11.41 -3.82
CA SER A 64 25.78 -12.77 -4.07
C SER A 64 24.51 -12.85 -4.94
N ASN A 65 24.09 -11.76 -5.60
CA ASN A 65 22.85 -11.64 -6.38
C ASN A 65 21.54 -11.92 -5.60
N VAL A 66 21.57 -11.75 -4.28
CA VAL A 66 20.37 -11.80 -3.44
C VAL A 66 19.81 -10.39 -3.35
N ASN A 67 18.71 -10.16 -4.04
CA ASN A 67 17.99 -8.88 -3.98
C ASN A 67 17.23 -8.77 -2.66
N SER A 68 17.22 -7.58 -2.06
CA SER A 68 16.53 -7.31 -0.80
C SER A 68 15.93 -5.92 -0.74
N PHE A 69 14.92 -5.75 0.11
CA PHE A 69 14.26 -4.47 0.35
C PHE A 69 14.43 -4.03 1.80
N TYR A 70 14.77 -2.76 1.97
CA TYR A 70 14.88 -2.10 3.27
C TYR A 70 14.16 -0.77 3.24
N SER A 71 13.10 -0.63 4.04
CA SER A 71 12.29 0.58 4.06
C SER A 71 13.07 1.81 4.53
N GLY A 72 14.09 1.66 5.38
CA GLY A 72 14.84 2.76 5.99
C GLY A 72 16.18 3.09 5.32
N LYS A 73 16.49 2.48 4.17
CA LYS A 73 17.77 2.68 3.47
C LYS A 73 17.59 3.58 2.27
N HIS A 74 18.35 4.68 2.21
CA HIS A 74 18.51 5.47 0.99
C HIS A 74 19.22 4.63 -0.07
N SER A 75 18.74 4.68 -1.31
CA SER A 75 19.28 3.87 -2.40
C SER A 75 18.96 4.51 -3.75
N ASP A 76 19.79 4.28 -4.76
CA ASP A 76 19.43 4.60 -6.16
C ASP A 76 18.78 3.38 -6.85
N ILE A 77 18.73 2.25 -6.15
CA ILE A 77 18.28 0.95 -6.69
C ILE A 77 16.76 0.80 -6.50
N CYS A 78 16.08 0.40 -7.58
CA CYS A 78 14.66 0.04 -7.58
C CYS A 78 14.39 -1.16 -8.51
N ILE A 79 15.08 -2.28 -8.28
CA ILE A 79 15.00 -3.46 -9.16
C ILE A 79 13.58 -4.05 -9.08
N GLY A 80 12.96 -4.28 -10.23
CA GLY A 80 11.65 -4.91 -10.31
C GLY A 80 10.45 -3.94 -10.30
N PHE A 81 10.70 -2.64 -10.17
CA PHE A 81 9.64 -1.66 -10.03
C PHE A 81 8.71 -1.59 -11.24
N ASP A 82 9.27 -1.60 -12.45
CA ASP A 82 8.49 -1.52 -13.70
C ASP A 82 7.65 -2.79 -13.94
N GLU A 83 8.19 -3.97 -13.60
CA GLU A 83 7.44 -5.23 -13.65
C GLU A 83 6.25 -5.21 -12.68
N SER A 84 6.45 -4.64 -11.49
CA SER A 84 5.37 -4.46 -10.51
C SER A 84 4.30 -3.49 -11.00
N LEU A 85 4.68 -2.39 -11.65
CA LEU A 85 3.74 -1.47 -12.28
C LEU A 85 2.91 -2.19 -13.35
N LYS A 86 3.53 -3.04 -14.19
CA LYS A 86 2.81 -3.83 -15.20
C LYS A 86 1.77 -4.75 -14.58
N VAL A 87 2.12 -5.49 -13.52
CA VAL A 87 1.16 -6.37 -12.82
C VAL A 87 -0.02 -5.59 -12.25
N ILE A 88 0.22 -4.42 -11.66
CA ILE A 88 -0.84 -3.58 -11.08
C ILE A 88 -1.73 -3.00 -12.19
N ASP A 89 -1.12 -2.56 -13.27
CA ASP A 89 -1.81 -2.05 -14.47
C ASP A 89 -2.69 -3.13 -15.12
N GLU A 90 -2.18 -4.35 -15.28
CA GLU A 90 -2.93 -5.51 -15.76
C GLU A 90 -4.09 -5.86 -14.83
N ALA A 91 -3.88 -5.85 -13.51
CA ALA A 91 -4.94 -6.08 -12.54
C ALA A 91 -6.06 -5.03 -12.64
N CYS A 92 -5.71 -3.75 -12.79
CA CYS A 92 -6.66 -2.67 -13.03
C CYS A 92 -7.44 -2.86 -14.34
N ALA A 93 -6.78 -3.28 -15.41
CA ALA A 93 -7.42 -3.52 -16.70
C ALA A 93 -8.36 -4.74 -16.70
N MET A 94 -8.00 -5.81 -15.99
CA MET A 94 -8.75 -7.07 -16.01
C MET A 94 -9.85 -7.17 -14.96
N GLN A 95 -9.67 -6.55 -13.79
CA GLN A 95 -10.55 -6.70 -12.64
C GLN A 95 -11.17 -5.37 -12.16
N GLY A 96 -10.81 -4.26 -12.81
CA GLY A 96 -11.40 -2.96 -12.56
C GLY A 96 -12.73 -2.73 -13.28
N PRO A 97 -13.27 -1.50 -13.24
CA PRO A 97 -12.71 -0.34 -12.56
C PRO A 97 -12.72 -0.48 -11.03
N PHE A 98 -11.68 0.02 -10.37
CA PHE A 98 -11.61 0.06 -8.91
C PHE A 98 -11.87 1.46 -8.40
N ASP A 99 -12.74 1.63 -7.40
CA ASP A 99 -12.95 2.93 -6.76
C ASP A 99 -11.71 3.45 -6.01
N GLY A 100 -10.90 2.55 -5.48
CA GLY A 100 -9.77 2.90 -4.63
C GLY A 100 -8.66 1.88 -4.64
N ILE A 101 -7.49 2.33 -4.20
CA ILE A 101 -6.29 1.51 -4.03
C ILE A 101 -5.81 1.55 -2.57
N LEU A 102 -5.33 0.41 -2.07
CA LEU A 102 -4.95 0.22 -0.69
C LEU A 102 -3.61 -0.52 -0.63
N GLY A 103 -2.72 -0.09 0.25
CA GLY A 103 -1.46 -0.80 0.45
C GLY A 103 -1.07 -0.93 1.92
N PHE A 104 -0.28 -1.97 2.22
CA PHE A 104 0.37 -2.16 3.51
C PHE A 104 1.90 -2.12 3.38
N SER A 105 2.59 -1.37 4.25
CA SER A 105 4.05 -1.31 4.31
C SER A 105 4.68 -1.00 2.94
N GLN A 106 5.52 -1.89 2.38
CA GLN A 106 6.07 -1.75 1.03
C GLN A 106 4.98 -1.53 -0.03
N GLY A 107 3.87 -2.28 0.02
CA GLY A 107 2.74 -2.07 -0.88
C GLY A 107 2.10 -0.69 -0.71
N ALA A 108 2.09 -0.14 0.50
CA ALA A 108 1.59 1.22 0.74
C ALA A 108 2.51 2.30 0.13
N ALA A 109 3.83 2.08 0.20
CA ALA A 109 4.80 2.92 -0.50
C ALA A 109 4.67 2.80 -2.03
N MET A 110 4.36 1.60 -2.56
CA MET A 110 4.00 1.42 -3.98
C MET A 110 2.77 2.24 -4.37
N VAL A 111 1.70 2.18 -3.57
CA VAL A 111 0.49 2.99 -3.79
C VAL A 111 0.82 4.48 -3.81
N ALA A 112 1.68 4.95 -2.91
CA ALA A 112 2.04 6.37 -2.85
C ALA A 112 2.77 6.82 -4.13
N LEU A 113 3.67 6.00 -4.67
CA LEU A 113 4.33 6.26 -5.95
C LEU A 113 3.32 6.23 -7.11
N ILE A 114 2.37 5.29 -7.11
CA ILE A 114 1.30 5.29 -8.12
C ILE A 114 0.47 6.58 -8.03
N CYS A 115 0.16 7.07 -6.83
CA CYS A 115 -0.55 8.33 -6.66
C CYS A 115 0.22 9.53 -7.23
N THR A 116 1.56 9.57 -7.13
CA THR A 116 2.35 10.63 -7.79
C THR A 116 2.31 10.48 -9.31
N MET A 117 2.36 9.26 -9.83
CA MET A 117 2.24 8.97 -11.27
C MET A 117 0.86 9.33 -11.83
N ILE A 118 -0.22 9.12 -11.09
CA ILE A 118 -1.57 9.54 -11.49
C ILE A 118 -1.66 11.07 -11.56
N ARG A 119 -1.15 11.77 -10.54
CA ARG A 119 -1.08 13.24 -10.53
C ARG A 119 -0.32 13.77 -11.75
N ASP A 120 0.78 13.12 -12.11
CA ASP A 120 1.64 13.54 -13.23
C ASP A 120 1.18 12.99 -14.59
N GLY A 121 0.08 12.23 -14.64
CA GLY A 121 -0.50 11.68 -15.87
C GLY A 121 0.28 10.52 -16.50
N THR A 122 1.18 9.87 -15.75
CA THR A 122 2.02 8.75 -16.21
C THR A 122 1.50 7.37 -15.82
N PHE A 123 0.44 7.30 -15.01
CA PHE A 123 -0.32 6.07 -14.76
C PHE A 123 -1.73 6.22 -15.31
N ARG A 124 -2.17 5.27 -16.16
CA ARG A 124 -3.38 5.41 -16.97
C ARG A 124 -4.70 5.21 -16.23
N HIS A 125 -4.67 4.61 -15.04
CA HIS A 125 -5.85 4.35 -14.23
C HIS A 125 -6.00 5.40 -13.13
N SER A 126 -7.24 5.81 -12.84
CA SER A 126 -7.57 6.72 -11.75
C SER A 126 -8.24 6.00 -10.60
N PHE A 127 -8.04 6.49 -9.38
CA PHE A 127 -8.75 6.04 -8.19
C PHE A 127 -9.44 7.23 -7.52
N LYS A 128 -10.66 7.04 -6.99
CA LYS A 128 -11.38 8.05 -6.20
C LYS A 128 -10.66 8.35 -4.89
N PHE A 129 -9.93 7.37 -4.33
CA PHE A 129 -9.19 7.51 -3.08
C PHE A 129 -8.05 6.48 -2.92
N ALA A 130 -7.15 6.75 -1.97
CA ALA A 130 -6.08 5.83 -1.56
C ALA A 130 -6.09 5.56 -0.04
N VAL A 131 -5.76 4.33 0.36
CA VAL A 131 -5.68 3.94 1.78
C VAL A 131 -4.32 3.35 2.11
N PHE A 132 -3.67 3.87 3.14
CA PHE A 132 -2.30 3.58 3.49
C PHE A 132 -2.21 2.97 4.89
N PHE A 133 -1.68 1.75 5.00
CA PHE A 133 -1.36 1.13 6.30
C PHE A 133 0.16 1.05 6.48
N ALA A 134 0.69 1.68 7.54
CA ALA A 134 2.13 1.71 7.83
C ALA A 134 2.99 2.14 6.62
N ALA A 135 2.57 3.21 5.94
CA ALA A 135 3.20 3.70 4.71
C ALA A 135 4.38 4.64 4.98
N PHE A 136 5.20 4.86 3.96
CA PHE A 136 6.37 5.73 4.03
C PHE A 136 6.73 6.23 2.63
N GLU A 137 7.40 7.39 2.55
CA GLU A 137 8.00 7.86 1.30
C GLU A 137 9.07 6.87 0.83
N SER A 138 9.11 6.60 -0.47
CA SER A 138 10.23 5.87 -1.06
C SER A 138 11.52 6.65 -0.84
N LEU A 139 12.53 6.00 -0.28
CA LEU A 139 13.86 6.60 -0.07
C LEU A 139 14.78 6.41 -1.28
N ASN A 140 14.20 6.13 -2.46
CA ASN A 140 14.97 6.14 -3.68
C ASN A 140 15.24 7.58 -4.14
N SER A 141 16.50 7.90 -4.49
CA SER A 141 16.87 9.28 -4.86
C SER A 141 16.10 9.80 -6.08
N HIS A 142 15.76 8.93 -7.04
CA HIS A 142 14.97 9.27 -8.21
C HIS A 142 13.50 9.58 -7.85
N HIS A 143 13.02 9.13 -6.69
CA HIS A 143 11.65 9.35 -6.24
C HIS A 143 11.48 10.59 -5.36
N GLU A 144 12.55 11.16 -4.81
CA GLU A 144 12.48 12.25 -3.84
C GLU A 144 11.70 13.46 -4.38
N SER A 145 12.00 13.86 -5.61
CA SER A 145 11.33 14.99 -6.26
C SER A 145 9.83 14.77 -6.50
N LEU A 146 9.36 13.52 -6.56
CA LEU A 146 7.96 13.18 -6.81
C LEU A 146 7.04 13.65 -5.67
N TYR A 147 7.56 13.72 -4.44
CA TYR A 147 6.82 14.14 -3.24
C TYR A 147 6.84 15.65 -3.00
N SER A 148 7.60 16.42 -3.80
CA SER A 148 7.67 17.89 -3.68
C SER A 148 6.38 18.61 -4.09
N LYS A 149 5.59 17.99 -4.98
CA LYS A 149 4.27 18.46 -5.39
C LYS A 149 3.19 17.74 -4.58
N LYS A 150 2.15 18.47 -4.17
CA LYS A 150 1.02 17.88 -3.46
C LYS A 150 0.28 16.85 -4.31
N ILE A 151 -0.15 15.76 -3.68
CA ILE A 151 -0.97 14.70 -4.28
C ILE A 151 -2.43 15.01 -3.94
N ASN A 152 -3.26 15.20 -4.96
CA ASN A 152 -4.66 15.62 -4.83
C ASN A 152 -5.67 14.46 -4.72
N ILE A 153 -5.20 13.20 -4.72
CA ILE A 153 -6.05 12.03 -4.50
C ILE A 153 -6.43 11.98 -3.02
N PRO A 154 -7.73 11.98 -2.67
CA PRO A 154 -8.16 11.84 -1.28
C PRO A 154 -7.57 10.60 -0.62
N SER A 155 -7.01 10.75 0.58
CA SER A 155 -6.27 9.67 1.23
C SER A 155 -6.66 9.44 2.70
N LEU A 156 -6.58 8.18 3.12
CA LEU A 156 -6.63 7.76 4.52
C LEU A 156 -5.29 7.14 4.91
N HIS A 157 -4.61 7.75 5.88
CA HIS A 157 -3.35 7.25 6.42
C HIS A 157 -3.59 6.62 7.80
N VAL A 158 -3.42 5.31 7.88
CA VAL A 158 -3.58 4.49 9.07
C VAL A 158 -2.20 4.20 9.68
N ILE A 159 -1.98 4.74 10.88
CA ILE A 159 -0.64 4.86 11.48
C ILE A 159 -0.61 4.17 12.85
N GLY A 160 0.31 3.22 13.01
CA GLY A 160 0.54 2.52 14.27
C GLY A 160 1.45 3.32 15.18
N GLU A 161 0.98 3.68 16.38
CA GLU A 161 1.74 4.47 17.36
C GLU A 161 2.95 3.70 17.93
N THR A 162 2.93 2.37 17.88
CA THR A 162 4.00 1.52 18.40
C THR A 162 4.75 0.75 17.30
N ASP A 163 4.59 1.18 16.04
CA ASP A 163 5.27 0.57 14.90
C ASP A 163 6.79 0.81 14.97
N LYS A 164 7.55 -0.28 15.04
CA LYS A 164 9.02 -0.27 15.10
C LYS A 164 9.68 -0.51 13.74
N VAL A 165 8.92 -0.90 12.72
CA VAL A 165 9.40 -1.13 11.36
C VAL A 165 9.30 0.17 10.57
N ILE A 166 8.10 0.78 10.59
CA ILE A 166 7.83 2.08 9.99
C ILE A 166 7.40 2.99 11.12
N VAL A 167 8.37 3.69 11.71
CA VAL A 167 8.09 4.62 12.80
C VAL A 167 7.07 5.68 12.37
N LYS A 168 6.16 6.02 13.28
CA LYS A 168 5.02 6.92 13.08
C LYS A 168 5.38 8.17 12.26
N GLU A 169 6.51 8.79 12.57
CA GLU A 169 7.00 10.03 11.95
C GLU A 169 7.14 9.89 10.43
N ARG A 170 7.53 8.71 9.93
CA ARG A 170 7.66 8.46 8.49
C ARG A 170 6.30 8.37 7.79
N SER A 171 5.31 7.75 8.44
CA SER A 171 3.94 7.70 7.91
C SER A 171 3.26 9.06 7.97
N VAL A 172 3.50 9.84 9.02
CA VAL A 172 3.01 11.23 9.12
C VAL A 172 3.64 12.08 8.02
N LYS A 173 4.97 12.01 7.83
CA LYS A 173 5.67 12.73 6.76
C LYS A 173 5.07 12.45 5.38
N LEU A 174 4.83 11.17 5.05
CA LEU A 174 4.17 10.82 3.79
C LEU A 174 2.76 11.45 3.69
N SER A 175 1.99 11.48 4.77
CA SER A 175 0.65 12.09 4.74
C SER A 175 0.69 13.59 4.41
N GLU A 176 1.76 14.28 4.82
CA GLU A 176 1.98 15.68 4.48
C GLU A 176 2.26 15.89 2.98
N CYS A 177 2.48 14.85 2.19
CA CYS A 177 2.54 14.95 0.72
C CYS A 177 1.16 15.03 0.05
N PHE A 178 0.08 14.72 0.78
CA PHE A 178 -1.30 14.71 0.25
C PHE A 178 -2.05 16.00 0.58
N GLU A 179 -3.07 16.31 -0.21
CA GLU A 179 -4.05 17.37 0.07
C GLU A 179 -5.11 16.85 1.04
N CYS A 180 -5.28 17.55 2.17
CA CYS A 180 -6.30 17.25 3.18
C CYS A 180 -6.40 15.75 3.58
N PRO A 181 -5.29 15.09 3.96
CA PRO A 181 -5.30 13.67 4.30
C PRO A 181 -6.17 13.41 5.54
N SER A 182 -6.93 12.31 5.51
CA SER A 182 -7.56 11.77 6.72
C SER A 182 -6.54 10.92 7.48
N LEU A 183 -6.39 11.13 8.79
CA LEU A 183 -5.45 10.37 9.63
C LEU A 183 -6.19 9.49 10.63
N LEU A 184 -5.72 8.25 10.79
CA LEU A 184 -6.22 7.31 11.80
C LEU A 184 -5.02 6.74 12.57
N PHE A 185 -4.87 7.14 13.84
CA PHE A 185 -3.86 6.60 14.74
C PHE A 185 -4.41 5.40 15.50
N HIS A 186 -3.63 4.33 15.62
CA HIS A 186 -3.99 3.18 16.45
C HIS A 186 -2.83 2.76 17.36
N LYS A 187 -3.15 2.20 18.53
CA LYS A 187 -2.15 1.79 19.55
C LYS A 187 -1.27 0.60 19.14
N GLY A 188 -1.52 0.00 17.99
CA GLY A 188 -0.82 -1.19 17.50
C GLY A 188 0.52 -0.88 16.85
N GLY A 189 1.28 -1.93 16.54
CA GLY A 189 2.56 -1.85 15.84
C GLY A 189 2.39 -1.97 14.32
N HIS A 190 3.30 -2.70 13.67
CA HIS A 190 3.31 -2.93 12.22
C HIS A 190 2.22 -3.90 11.76
N CYS A 191 0.96 -3.45 11.77
CA CYS A 191 -0.20 -4.29 11.43
C CYS A 191 -1.35 -3.50 10.79
N VAL A 192 -2.30 -4.23 10.21
CA VAL A 192 -3.60 -3.68 9.81
C VAL A 192 -4.51 -3.71 11.04
N PRO A 193 -5.00 -2.56 11.55
CA PRO A 193 -5.85 -2.56 12.72
C PRO A 193 -7.26 -3.04 12.38
N SER A 194 -7.85 -3.79 13.30
CA SER A 194 -9.22 -4.32 13.18
C SER A 194 -10.09 -4.07 14.41
N SER A 195 -9.66 -3.17 15.29
CA SER A 195 -10.44 -2.78 16.48
C SER A 195 -11.75 -2.10 16.06
N SER A 196 -12.84 -2.39 16.75
CA SER A 196 -14.13 -1.73 16.55
C SER A 196 -14.06 -0.22 16.75
N GLN A 197 -13.12 0.27 17.58
CA GLN A 197 -12.89 1.70 17.80
C GLN A 197 -12.51 2.44 16.50
N ASN A 198 -11.89 1.74 15.55
CA ASN A 198 -11.44 2.33 14.29
C ASN A 198 -12.53 2.29 13.21
N LYS A 199 -13.63 1.56 13.45
CA LYS A 199 -14.69 1.33 12.47
C LYS A 199 -15.29 2.62 11.95
N THR A 200 -15.62 3.52 12.87
CA THR A 200 -16.29 4.79 12.55
C THR A 200 -15.47 5.60 11.56
N THR A 201 -14.17 5.78 11.81
CA THR A 201 -13.27 6.51 10.91
C THR A 201 -13.18 5.89 9.51
N PHE A 202 -13.13 4.55 9.42
CA PHE A 202 -13.16 3.89 8.10
C PHE A 202 -14.47 4.16 7.37
N LEU A 203 -15.61 4.01 8.06
CA LEU A 203 -16.92 4.24 7.45
C LEU A 203 -17.08 5.70 7.01
N GLU A 204 -16.76 6.66 7.86
CA GLU A 204 -16.78 8.09 7.54
C GLU A 204 -15.88 8.44 6.34
N PHE A 205 -14.74 7.75 6.19
CA PHE A 205 -13.89 7.95 5.03
C PHE A 205 -14.55 7.41 3.75
N PHE A 206 -15.03 6.15 3.76
CA PHE A 206 -15.61 5.53 2.57
C PHE A 206 -16.97 6.11 2.18
N ASP A 207 -17.78 6.56 3.15
CA ASP A 207 -19.09 7.17 2.89
C ASP A 207 -18.99 8.45 2.03
N LYS A 208 -17.84 9.15 2.03
CA LYS A 208 -17.58 10.30 1.14
C LYS A 208 -17.57 9.94 -0.34
N PHE A 209 -17.37 8.66 -0.67
CA PHE A 209 -17.19 8.17 -2.04
C PHE A 209 -18.27 7.17 -2.45
N ARG A 210 -19.25 6.92 -1.58
CA ARG A 210 -20.43 6.15 -1.95
C ARG A 210 -21.23 7.01 -2.90
N ASP A 211 -21.54 6.45 -4.07
CA ASP A 211 -22.48 7.09 -4.96
C ASP A 211 -23.79 7.25 -4.20
N VAL A 212 -24.26 8.49 -4.04
CA VAL A 212 -25.63 8.76 -3.60
C VAL A 212 -26.48 8.30 -4.77
N SER A 213 -26.86 7.02 -4.78
CA SER A 213 -28.03 6.61 -5.53
C SER A 213 -29.17 7.44 -4.94
N ASN A 214 -29.53 8.50 -5.65
CA ASN A 214 -30.83 9.14 -5.51
C ASN A 214 -31.84 8.00 -5.66
N GLY A 215 -32.33 7.49 -4.53
CA GLY A 215 -33.50 6.63 -4.49
C GLY A 215 -34.69 7.47 -4.93
N THR A 216 -34.85 7.62 -6.24
CA THR A 216 -36.14 7.80 -6.88
C THR A 216 -36.77 6.42 -6.98
N ASP A 217 -37.52 6.05 -5.94
CA ASP A 217 -38.95 5.69 -5.97
C ASP A 217 -39.38 5.05 -4.64
#